data_AF-A0A1M6K7P9-F1
#
_entry.id   AF-A0A1M6K7P9-F1
#
_cell.length_a   1.000
_cell.length_b   1.000
_cell.length_c   1.000
_cell.angle_alpha   90.00
_cell.angle_beta   90.00
_cell.angle_gamma   90.00
#
_symmetry.space_group_name_H-M   'P 1'
#
loop_
_entity.id
_entity.type
_entity.pdbx_description
1 polymer ?
#
loop_
_entity_poly.entity_id
_entity_poly.type
_entity_poly.pdbx_seq_one_letter_code
_entity_poly.pdbx_strand_id
1 'polypeptide(L)'
;MSYMYDKNEFGKRLTELRKEQWKKYKDNQIFTINPYEKFACCKSQETLAEALGVERRTIGKWELGTSIPTIDKVDALCELLECNVDYLLGATELIGFSPAAIASHYSNIDINIINRAIADANYRDFLNYFMHPDNCSALINAATLTTRGDFLHSTELLELSEPLRSLVVDIFQNYQSITPINYCSKDSYKQFLYDYLPESKLSFSSRKLDERICVISCLDASKIKELDLSPQNKQSYKLFINYLVDYSFDILSNNERVTIQREHLGKAFVRMLEKYLTE
;
A
#
# COMPACT_ATOMS: atom_id res chain seq x y z
N MET A 1 -33.62 24.60 -37.93
CA MET A 1 -34.42 24.39 -36.71
C MET A 1 -33.47 24.50 -35.54
N SER A 2 -33.66 25.51 -34.68
CA SER A 2 -32.86 25.63 -33.45
C SER A 2 -33.13 24.38 -32.61
N TYR A 3 -32.08 23.61 -32.29
CA TYR A 3 -32.16 22.51 -31.32
C TYR A 3 -32.45 23.12 -29.95
N MET A 4 -33.74 23.36 -29.69
CA MET A 4 -34.21 23.86 -28.42
C MET A 4 -34.22 22.67 -27.45
N TYR A 5 -33.42 22.74 -26.38
CA TYR A 5 -33.35 21.72 -25.33
C TYR A 5 -34.76 21.28 -24.88
N ASP A 6 -35.00 19.97 -24.76
CA ASP A 6 -36.29 19.44 -24.36
C ASP A 6 -36.51 19.69 -22.85
N LYS A 7 -37.29 20.72 -22.55
CA LYS A 7 -37.61 21.13 -21.17
C LYS A 7 -38.34 20.03 -20.40
N ASN A 8 -39.15 19.22 -21.09
CA ASN A 8 -39.91 18.16 -20.45
C ASN A 8 -38.99 17.02 -20.04
N GLU A 9 -38.05 16.64 -20.90
CA GLU A 9 -37.04 15.63 -20.59
C GLU A 9 -36.13 16.09 -19.44
N PHE A 10 -35.71 17.35 -19.43
CA PHE A 10 -34.96 17.94 -18.31
C PHE A 10 -35.73 17.81 -16.99
N GLY A 11 -36.99 18.25 -16.98
CA GLY A 11 -37.83 18.20 -15.77
C GLY A 11 -38.05 16.78 -15.26
N LYS A 12 -38.29 15.84 -16.18
CA LYS A 12 -38.43 14.42 -15.87
C LYS A 12 -37.17 13.86 -15.21
N ARG A 13 -35.99 14.03 -15.83
CA ARG A 13 -34.73 13.52 -15.29
C ARG A 13 -34.35 14.15 -13.95
N LEU A 14 -34.57 15.46 -13.79
CA LEU A 14 -34.37 16.13 -12.51
C LEU A 14 -35.27 15.52 -11.42
N THR A 15 -36.54 15.25 -11.74
CA THR A 15 -37.50 14.63 -10.81
C THR A 15 -37.09 13.22 -10.41
N GLU A 16 -36.69 12.40 -11.38
CA GLU A 16 -36.24 11.02 -11.16
C GLU A 16 -34.97 11.00 -10.31
N LEU A 17 -33.95 11.77 -10.70
CA LEU A 17 -32.68 11.82 -10.01
C LEU A 17 -32.84 12.29 -8.56
N ARG A 18 -33.62 13.34 -8.30
CA ARG A 18 -33.89 13.78 -6.92
C ARG A 18 -34.50 12.65 -6.08
N LYS A 19 -35.50 11.94 -6.60
CA LYS A 19 -36.15 10.85 -5.87
C LYS A 19 -35.20 9.68 -5.60
N GLU A 20 -34.36 9.34 -6.57
CA GLU A 20 -33.35 8.28 -6.43
C GLU A 20 -32.29 8.62 -5.38
N GLN A 21 -31.76 9.85 -5.40
CA GLN A 21 -30.77 10.29 -4.43
C GLN A 21 -31.35 10.33 -3.01
N TRP A 22 -32.61 10.77 -2.84
CA TRP A 22 -33.31 10.66 -1.55
C TRP A 22 -33.46 9.21 -1.08
N LYS A 23 -33.76 8.29 -2.00
CA LYS A 23 -33.87 6.86 -1.68
C LYS A 23 -32.52 6.31 -1.18
N LYS A 24 -31.41 6.63 -1.83
CA LYS A 24 -30.06 6.22 -1.37
C LYS A 24 -29.77 6.73 0.04
N TYR A 25 -30.05 8.01 0.31
CA TYR A 25 -29.92 8.56 1.66
C TYR A 25 -30.74 7.77 2.68
N LYS A 26 -32.03 7.52 2.39
CA LYS A 26 -32.95 6.84 3.29
C LYS A 26 -32.53 5.38 3.56
N ASP A 27 -32.12 4.66 2.52
CA ASP A 27 -31.77 3.24 2.61
C ASP A 27 -30.45 3.02 3.40
N ASN A 28 -29.65 4.07 3.59
CA ASN A 28 -28.34 4.01 4.26
C ASN A 28 -28.31 4.74 5.62
N GLN A 29 -29.47 5.03 6.22
CA GLN A 29 -29.56 5.66 7.56
C GLN A 29 -29.08 4.75 8.71
N ILE A 30 -28.96 3.45 8.45
CA ILE A 30 -28.46 2.45 9.41
C ILE A 30 -26.96 2.54 9.67
N PHE A 31 -26.18 3.18 8.79
CA PHE A 31 -24.75 3.33 8.95
C PHE A 31 -24.41 4.50 9.89
N THR A 32 -23.39 4.33 10.74
CA THR A 32 -22.89 5.37 11.66
C THR A 32 -22.48 6.66 10.93
N ILE A 33 -22.01 6.53 9.68
CA ILE A 33 -21.77 7.63 8.76
C ILE A 33 -22.52 7.29 7.47
N ASN A 34 -23.52 8.08 7.11
CA ASN A 34 -24.26 7.89 5.86
C ASN A 34 -23.43 8.41 4.69
N PRO A 35 -22.96 7.55 3.75
CA PRO A 35 -22.17 8.00 2.60
C PRO A 35 -22.95 8.95 1.66
N TYR A 36 -24.28 9.03 1.83
CA TYR A 36 -25.19 9.84 1.02
C TYR A 36 -25.77 11.04 1.78
N GLU A 37 -25.16 11.48 2.89
CA GLU A 37 -25.69 12.55 3.76
C GLU A 37 -26.08 13.82 2.99
N LYS A 38 -25.28 14.21 1.99
CA LYS A 38 -25.54 15.37 1.11
C LYS A 38 -26.90 15.31 0.39
N PHE A 39 -27.44 14.11 0.15
CA PHE A 39 -28.71 13.92 -0.54
C PHE A 39 -29.94 14.04 0.40
N ALA A 40 -29.74 14.39 1.67
CA ALA A 40 -30.85 14.70 2.58
C ALA A 40 -31.77 15.81 2.02
N CYS A 41 -31.20 16.78 1.30
CA CYS A 41 -31.95 17.86 0.66
C CYS A 41 -32.92 17.38 -0.44
N CYS A 42 -32.72 16.17 -0.99
CA CYS A 42 -33.54 15.62 -2.07
C CYS A 42 -34.92 15.13 -1.62
N LYS A 43 -35.19 15.11 -0.30
CA LYS A 43 -36.45 14.66 0.31
C LYS A 43 -37.69 15.26 -0.34
N SER A 44 -37.65 16.55 -0.66
CA SER A 44 -38.78 17.28 -1.23
C SER A 44 -38.32 18.41 -2.15
N GLN A 45 -39.25 18.97 -2.93
CA GLN A 45 -38.97 20.19 -3.70
C GLN A 45 -38.61 21.38 -2.81
N GLU A 46 -39.14 21.43 -1.58
CA GLU A 46 -38.88 22.50 -0.61
C GLU A 46 -37.42 22.45 -0.14
N THR A 47 -37.00 21.30 0.36
CA THR A 47 -35.64 21.09 0.88
C THR A 47 -34.57 21.22 -0.20
N LEU A 48 -34.88 20.84 -1.45
CA LEU A 48 -33.98 21.07 -2.58
C LEU A 48 -33.89 22.57 -2.94
N ALA A 49 -35.01 23.28 -2.87
CA ALA A 49 -35.04 24.72 -3.13
C ALA A 49 -34.23 25.51 -2.10
N GLU A 50 -34.36 25.15 -0.81
CA GLU A 50 -33.56 25.69 0.28
C GLU A 50 -32.06 25.49 0.04
N ALA A 51 -31.64 24.28 -0.33
CA ALA A 51 -30.24 23.96 -0.64
C ALA A 51 -29.69 24.77 -1.82
N LEU A 52 -30.53 25.10 -2.80
CA LEU A 52 -30.15 25.86 -4.00
C LEU A 52 -30.36 27.39 -3.87
N GLY A 53 -30.89 27.85 -2.73
CA GLY A 53 -31.22 29.27 -2.51
C GLY A 53 -32.25 29.80 -3.52
N VAL A 54 -33.28 29.00 -3.84
CA VAL A 54 -34.39 29.39 -4.73
C VAL A 54 -35.74 29.14 -4.06
N GLU A 55 -36.82 29.68 -4.61
CA GLU A 55 -38.17 29.38 -4.14
C GLU A 55 -38.59 27.95 -4.52
N ARG A 56 -39.35 27.26 -3.66
CA ARG A 56 -39.90 25.92 -3.95
C ARG A 56 -40.69 25.85 -5.27
N ARG A 57 -41.42 26.92 -5.62
CA ARG A 57 -42.16 26.99 -6.90
C ARG A 57 -41.22 26.93 -8.10
N THR A 58 -39.99 27.41 -7.97
CA THR A 58 -38.97 27.36 -9.02
C THR A 58 -38.56 25.92 -9.32
N ILE A 59 -38.30 25.11 -8.30
CA ILE A 59 -38.03 23.67 -8.46
C ILE A 59 -39.23 22.97 -9.11
N GLY A 60 -40.45 23.26 -8.66
CA GLY A 60 -41.66 22.69 -9.24
C GLY A 60 -41.81 23.02 -10.73
N LYS A 61 -41.48 24.25 -11.15
CA LYS A 61 -41.51 24.63 -12.56
C LYS A 61 -40.45 23.92 -13.40
N TRP A 62 -39.26 23.70 -12.84
CA TRP A 62 -38.18 22.96 -13.51
C TRP A 62 -38.54 21.49 -13.67
N GLU A 63 -39.01 20.83 -12.61
CA GLU A 63 -39.44 19.42 -12.63
C GLU A 63 -40.62 19.17 -13.59
N LEU A 64 -41.52 20.14 -13.74
CA LEU A 64 -42.64 20.06 -14.70
C LEU A 64 -42.25 20.44 -16.14
N GLY A 65 -41.02 20.84 -16.40
CA GLY A 65 -40.57 21.29 -17.72
C GLY A 65 -41.16 22.63 -18.18
N THR A 66 -41.88 23.34 -17.31
CA THR A 66 -42.50 24.64 -17.62
C THR A 66 -41.48 25.78 -17.72
N SER A 67 -40.29 25.61 -17.15
CA SER A 67 -39.15 26.52 -17.29
C SER A 67 -37.83 25.75 -17.17
N ILE A 68 -36.72 26.31 -17.66
CA ILE A 68 -35.37 25.77 -17.48
C ILE A 68 -34.62 26.66 -16.48
N PRO A 69 -33.76 26.11 -15.60
CA PRO A 69 -32.84 26.90 -14.77
C PRO A 69 -31.86 27.74 -15.58
N THR A 70 -31.24 28.74 -14.95
CA THR A 70 -30.05 29.38 -15.54
C THR A 70 -28.86 28.42 -15.48
N ILE A 71 -27.82 28.66 -16.29
CA ILE A 71 -26.62 27.80 -16.33
C ILE A 71 -25.99 27.62 -14.94
N ASP A 72 -25.87 28.70 -14.16
CA ASP A 72 -25.33 28.64 -12.79
C ASP A 72 -26.17 27.74 -11.87
N LYS A 73 -27.48 27.66 -12.10
CA LYS A 73 -28.38 26.78 -11.33
C LYS A 73 -28.35 25.34 -11.84
N VAL A 74 -28.09 25.13 -13.13
CA VAL A 74 -27.83 23.78 -13.66
C VAL A 74 -26.53 23.23 -13.09
N ASP A 75 -25.47 24.03 -13.03
CA ASP A 75 -24.19 23.65 -12.43
C ASP A 75 -24.35 23.29 -10.95
N ALA A 76 -25.01 24.14 -10.17
CA ALA A 76 -25.32 23.86 -8.76
C ALA A 76 -26.18 22.59 -8.58
N LEU A 77 -27.10 22.31 -9.50
CA LEU A 77 -27.87 21.05 -9.50
C LEU A 77 -26.97 19.84 -9.79
N CYS A 78 -26.05 19.96 -10.73
CA CYS A 78 -25.10 18.90 -11.09
C CYS A 78 -24.16 18.55 -9.93
N GLU A 79 -23.60 19.54 -9.24
CA GLU A 79 -22.78 19.34 -8.05
C GLU A 79 -23.60 18.69 -6.92
N LEU A 80 -24.79 19.22 -6.63
CA LEU A 80 -25.62 18.76 -5.52
C LEU A 80 -26.18 17.35 -5.72
N LEU A 81 -26.52 16.99 -6.97
CA LEU A 81 -27.12 15.70 -7.32
C LEU A 81 -26.12 14.69 -7.89
N GLU A 82 -24.84 15.04 -7.98
CA GLU A 82 -23.77 14.24 -8.57
C GLU A 82 -24.14 13.70 -9.96
N CYS A 83 -24.46 14.61 -10.88
CA CYS A 83 -24.75 14.25 -12.27
C CYS A 83 -24.06 15.21 -13.24
N ASN A 84 -23.97 14.80 -14.50
CA ASN A 84 -23.47 15.66 -15.58
C ASN A 84 -24.62 16.50 -16.17
N VAL A 85 -24.32 17.74 -16.57
CA VAL A 85 -25.25 18.63 -17.27
C VAL A 85 -25.86 17.99 -18.51
N ASP A 86 -25.09 17.21 -19.27
CA ASP A 86 -25.54 16.49 -20.45
C ASP A 86 -26.65 15.50 -20.13
N TYR A 87 -26.53 14.81 -18.98
CA TYR A 87 -27.57 13.91 -18.50
C TYR A 87 -28.86 14.68 -18.22
N LEU A 88 -28.81 15.82 -17.53
CA LEU A 88 -30.01 16.62 -17.28
C LEU A 88 -30.63 17.15 -18.58
N LEU A 89 -29.81 17.47 -19.59
CA LEU A 89 -30.29 18.01 -20.87
C LEU A 89 -30.82 16.94 -21.85
N GLY A 90 -30.91 15.68 -21.43
CA GLY A 90 -31.51 14.62 -22.24
C GLY A 90 -30.51 13.74 -23.00
N ALA A 91 -29.20 13.95 -22.85
CA ALA A 91 -28.21 13.09 -23.49
C ALA A 91 -28.30 11.67 -22.90
N THR A 92 -28.66 10.69 -23.73
CA THR A 92 -28.63 9.26 -23.38
C THR A 92 -27.25 8.64 -23.60
N GLU A 93 -26.42 9.31 -24.39
CA GLU A 93 -25.02 8.98 -24.66
C GLU A 93 -24.17 10.20 -24.33
N LEU A 94 -23.12 10.02 -23.52
CA LEU A 94 -22.08 11.04 -23.36
C LEU A 94 -21.24 11.07 -24.64
N ILE A 95 -21.75 11.75 -25.67
CA ILE A 95 -21.04 11.94 -26.93
C ILE A 95 -19.81 12.79 -26.63
N GLY A 96 -18.64 12.17 -26.50
CA GLY A 96 -17.35 12.84 -26.28
C GLY A 96 -16.48 12.26 -25.16
N PHE A 97 -17.03 11.43 -24.26
CA PHE A 97 -16.25 10.76 -23.22
C PHE A 97 -16.50 9.25 -23.25
N SER A 98 -15.43 8.45 -23.38
CA SER A 98 -15.57 6.99 -23.32
C SER A 98 -15.96 6.55 -21.90
N PRO A 99 -16.79 5.51 -21.73
CA PRO A 99 -17.07 4.94 -20.41
C PRO A 99 -15.81 4.60 -19.60
N ALA A 100 -14.73 4.21 -20.29
CA ALA A 100 -13.43 3.97 -19.69
C ALA A 100 -12.79 5.24 -19.10
N ALA A 101 -12.90 6.39 -19.78
CA ALA A 101 -12.39 7.66 -19.28
C ALA A 101 -13.14 8.12 -18.02
N ILE A 102 -14.46 7.93 -18.00
CA ILE A 102 -15.30 8.24 -16.84
C ILE A 102 -14.91 7.35 -15.65
N ALA A 103 -14.83 6.04 -15.87
CA ALA A 103 -14.41 5.10 -14.83
C ALA A 103 -13.02 5.43 -14.29
N SER A 104 -12.07 5.76 -15.16
CA SER A 104 -10.71 6.15 -14.76
C SER A 104 -10.70 7.43 -13.91
N HIS A 105 -11.46 8.44 -14.31
CA HIS A 105 -11.55 9.70 -13.60
C HIS A 105 -12.07 9.54 -12.16
N TYR A 106 -13.18 8.82 -11.97
CA TYR A 106 -13.82 8.69 -10.66
C TYR A 106 -13.19 7.63 -9.75
N SER A 107 -12.58 6.58 -10.32
CA SER A 107 -11.95 5.52 -9.52
C SER A 107 -10.45 5.72 -9.31
N ASN A 108 -9.84 6.66 -10.04
CA ASN A 108 -8.39 6.82 -10.17
C ASN A 108 -7.65 5.55 -10.69
N ILE A 109 -8.38 4.56 -11.24
CA ILE A 109 -7.79 3.40 -11.90
C ILE A 109 -7.26 3.83 -13.26
N ASP A 110 -6.05 3.37 -13.62
CA ASP A 110 -5.43 3.66 -14.91
C ASP A 110 -6.33 3.25 -16.08
N ILE A 111 -6.51 4.14 -17.05
CA ILE A 111 -7.41 3.92 -18.18
C ILE A 111 -7.00 2.70 -19.02
N ASN A 112 -5.72 2.33 -19.05
CA ASN A 112 -5.26 1.13 -19.78
C ASN A 112 -5.73 -0.16 -19.11
N ILE A 113 -5.84 -0.19 -17.77
CA ILE A 113 -6.39 -1.32 -17.03
C ILE A 113 -7.87 -1.50 -17.41
N ILE A 114 -8.63 -0.39 -17.42
CA ILE A 114 -10.05 -0.41 -17.76
C ILE A 114 -10.26 -0.83 -19.22
N ASN A 115 -9.52 -0.23 -20.15
CA ASN A 115 -9.59 -0.60 -21.57
C ASN A 115 -9.22 -2.08 -21.80
N ARG A 116 -8.20 -2.59 -21.10
CA ARG A 116 -7.80 -4.00 -21.18
C ARG A 116 -8.89 -4.91 -20.64
N ALA A 117 -9.52 -4.56 -19.51
CA ALA A 117 -10.64 -5.31 -18.94
C ALA A 117 -11.89 -5.28 -19.84
N ILE A 118 -12.12 -4.20 -20.59
CA ILE A 118 -13.20 -4.17 -21.58
C ILE A 118 -12.89 -5.12 -22.74
N ALA A 119 -11.65 -5.08 -23.27
CA ALA A 119 -11.25 -5.83 -24.45
C ALA A 119 -11.02 -7.34 -24.20
N ASP A 120 -10.68 -7.75 -22.97
CA ASP A 120 -10.28 -9.12 -22.65
C ASP A 120 -11.07 -9.66 -21.44
N ALA A 121 -11.91 -10.66 -21.70
CA ALA A 121 -12.74 -11.29 -20.69
C ALA A 121 -11.93 -12.04 -19.62
N ASN A 122 -10.82 -12.68 -20.00
CA ASN A 122 -9.96 -13.40 -19.06
C ASN A 122 -9.24 -12.43 -18.14
N TYR A 123 -8.72 -11.32 -18.69
CA TYR A 123 -8.11 -10.28 -17.87
C TYR A 123 -9.12 -9.65 -16.91
N ARG A 124 -10.35 -9.40 -17.36
CA ARG A 124 -11.41 -8.84 -16.52
C ARG A 124 -11.80 -9.78 -15.38
N ASP A 125 -11.95 -11.06 -15.66
CA ASP A 125 -12.24 -12.09 -14.66
C ASP A 125 -11.13 -12.16 -13.60
N PHE A 126 -9.88 -12.26 -14.05
CA PHE A 126 -8.70 -12.22 -13.18
C PHE A 126 -8.67 -10.95 -12.32
N LEU A 127 -8.89 -9.78 -12.93
CA LEU A 127 -8.91 -8.50 -12.22
C LEU A 127 -10.02 -8.45 -11.15
N ASN A 128 -11.23 -8.92 -11.48
CA ASN A 128 -12.34 -8.94 -10.53
C ASN A 128 -12.04 -9.82 -9.33
N TYR A 129 -11.44 -11.00 -9.54
CA TYR A 129 -11.07 -11.89 -8.44
C TYR A 129 -9.96 -11.28 -7.57
N PHE A 130 -8.87 -10.85 -8.18
CA PHE A 130 -7.67 -10.37 -7.47
C PHE A 130 -7.88 -9.00 -6.82
N MET A 131 -8.78 -8.17 -7.33
CA MET A 131 -9.07 -6.85 -6.75
C MET A 131 -10.28 -6.87 -5.80
N HIS A 132 -10.93 -8.02 -5.62
CA HIS A 132 -11.99 -8.15 -4.62
C HIS A 132 -11.42 -7.96 -3.21
N PRO A 133 -11.99 -7.06 -2.38
CA PRO A 133 -11.47 -6.78 -1.03
C PRO A 133 -11.30 -8.03 -0.17
N ASP A 134 -12.22 -8.98 -0.26
CA ASP A 134 -12.17 -10.23 0.51
C ASP A 134 -11.01 -11.15 0.09
N ASN A 135 -10.49 -11.00 -1.12
CA ASN A 135 -9.38 -11.81 -1.62
C ASN A 135 -8.03 -11.13 -1.37
N CYS A 136 -7.90 -9.82 -1.61
CA CYS A 136 -6.61 -9.12 -1.58
C CYS A 136 -6.30 -8.33 -0.30
N SER A 137 -7.27 -8.12 0.59
CA SER A 137 -7.05 -7.34 1.83
C SER A 137 -5.91 -7.88 2.68
N ALA A 138 -5.79 -9.20 2.82
CA ALA A 138 -4.68 -9.82 3.55
C ALA A 138 -3.31 -9.49 2.93
N LEU A 139 -3.22 -9.47 1.60
CA LEU A 139 -2.00 -9.17 0.87
C LEU A 139 -1.66 -7.67 0.93
N ILE A 140 -2.66 -6.81 0.75
CA ILE A 140 -2.52 -5.35 0.84
C ILE A 140 -2.07 -4.96 2.24
N ASN A 141 -2.73 -5.45 3.29
CA ASN A 141 -2.39 -5.13 4.68
C ASN A 141 -0.97 -5.58 5.05
N ALA A 142 -0.57 -6.77 4.60
CA ALA A 142 0.80 -7.24 4.81
C ALA A 142 1.85 -6.33 4.15
N ALA A 143 1.54 -5.83 2.94
CA ALA A 143 2.41 -4.95 2.18
C ALA A 143 2.39 -3.48 2.64
N THR A 144 1.32 -3.00 3.27
CA THR A 144 1.20 -1.61 3.76
C THR A 144 1.66 -1.43 5.20
N LEU A 145 1.54 -2.45 6.06
CA LEU A 145 2.01 -2.42 7.44
C LEU A 145 3.54 -2.57 7.56
N THR A 146 4.20 -3.04 6.51
CA THR A 146 5.67 -3.12 6.43
C THR A 146 6.18 -1.92 5.65
N THR A 147 7.11 -1.16 6.24
CA THR A 147 7.76 -0.01 5.62
C THR A 147 8.40 -0.49 4.32
N ARG A 148 7.87 -0.05 3.17
CA ARG A 148 8.31 -0.41 1.81
C ARG A 148 9.84 -0.28 1.61
N GLY A 149 10.52 0.56 2.39
CA GLY A 149 11.97 0.68 2.44
C GLY A 149 12.70 -0.54 3.02
N ASP A 150 12.19 -1.15 4.08
CA ASP A 150 12.85 -2.28 4.77
C ASP A 150 12.86 -3.56 3.92
N PHE A 151 11.88 -3.72 3.04
CA PHE A 151 11.82 -4.82 2.07
C PHE A 151 12.82 -4.67 0.91
N LEU A 152 13.16 -3.44 0.54
CA LEU A 152 14.00 -3.12 -0.61
C LEU A 152 15.48 -2.98 -0.25
N HIS A 153 15.79 -2.67 1.01
CA HIS A 153 17.15 -2.58 1.53
C HIS A 153 17.56 -3.88 2.21
N SER A 154 18.30 -4.74 1.51
CA SER A 154 19.13 -5.74 2.18
C SER A 154 20.20 -5.01 2.96
N THR A 155 20.17 -5.09 4.29
CA THR A 155 21.19 -4.45 5.12
C THR A 155 22.41 -5.36 5.14
N GLU A 156 23.35 -5.18 4.22
CA GLU A 156 24.58 -6.00 4.22
C GLU A 156 25.53 -5.56 5.34
N LEU A 157 26.38 -6.49 5.81
CA LEU A 157 27.46 -6.20 6.77
C LEU A 157 28.61 -5.46 6.08
N LEU A 158 28.36 -4.21 5.66
CA LEU A 158 29.28 -3.39 4.87
C LEU A 158 30.59 -3.03 5.59
N GLU A 159 30.60 -3.00 6.92
CA GLU A 159 31.81 -2.70 7.71
C GLU A 159 32.78 -3.89 7.80
N LEU A 160 32.36 -5.08 7.34
CA LEU A 160 33.18 -6.28 7.33
C LEU A 160 33.57 -6.62 5.89
N SER A 161 34.85 -6.83 5.64
CA SER A 161 35.33 -7.40 4.38
C SER A 161 35.56 -8.90 4.47
N GLU A 162 35.74 -9.55 3.31
CA GLU A 162 36.00 -10.99 3.25
C GLU A 162 37.39 -11.34 3.81
N PRO A 163 37.55 -12.52 4.47
CA PRO A 163 36.59 -13.62 4.59
C PRO A 163 35.67 -13.53 5.83
N LEU A 164 35.88 -12.52 6.69
CA LEU A 164 35.19 -12.43 7.97
C LEU A 164 33.68 -12.22 7.81
N ARG A 165 33.28 -11.44 6.81
CA ARG A 165 31.87 -11.17 6.51
C ARG A 165 31.07 -12.45 6.27
N SER A 166 31.50 -13.29 5.31
CA SER A 166 30.82 -14.56 5.02
C SER A 166 30.75 -15.44 6.25
N LEU A 167 31.84 -15.55 7.01
CA LEU A 167 31.89 -16.37 8.21
C LEU A 167 30.90 -15.91 9.29
N VAL A 168 30.77 -14.60 9.51
CA VAL A 168 29.82 -14.05 10.49
C VAL A 168 28.36 -14.34 10.08
N VAL A 169 28.06 -14.27 8.77
CA VAL A 169 26.75 -14.67 8.23
C VAL A 169 26.50 -16.16 8.48
N ASP A 170 27.46 -17.04 8.15
CA ASP A 170 27.33 -18.48 8.33
C ASP A 170 27.15 -18.88 9.80
N ILE A 171 27.90 -18.23 10.71
CA ILE A 171 27.76 -18.45 12.15
C ILE A 171 26.37 -18.04 12.62
N PHE A 172 25.85 -16.91 12.15
CA PHE A 172 24.52 -16.45 12.54
C PHE A 172 23.41 -17.38 12.02
N GLN A 173 23.52 -17.88 10.78
CA GLN A 173 22.60 -18.88 10.24
C GLN A 173 22.60 -20.18 11.05
N ASN A 174 23.79 -20.66 11.42
CA ASN A 174 23.92 -21.83 12.30
C ASN A 174 23.35 -21.59 13.69
N TYR A 175 23.55 -20.40 14.25
CA TYR A 175 22.96 -20.00 15.52
C TYR A 175 21.43 -20.06 15.47
N GLN A 176 20.81 -19.57 14.40
CA GLN A 176 19.36 -19.59 14.23
C GLN A 176 18.78 -20.99 14.00
N SER A 177 19.53 -21.88 13.36
CA SER A 177 19.04 -23.24 13.09
C SER A 177 18.91 -24.09 14.36
N ILE A 178 19.66 -23.76 15.40
CA ILE A 178 19.67 -24.51 16.67
C ILE A 178 19.10 -23.73 17.87
N THR A 179 18.87 -22.42 17.73
CA THR A 179 18.36 -21.56 18.81
C THR A 179 16.91 -21.18 18.54
N PRO A 180 15.95 -21.57 19.40
CA PRO A 180 14.57 -21.16 19.22
C PRO A 180 14.41 -19.64 19.34
N ILE A 181 13.48 -19.05 18.57
CA ILE A 181 13.26 -17.59 18.48
C ILE A 181 13.15 -16.90 19.84
N ASN A 182 12.50 -17.52 20.83
CA ASN A 182 12.30 -16.94 22.15
C ASN A 182 13.58 -16.83 23.00
N TYR A 183 14.66 -17.48 22.58
CA TYR A 183 15.97 -17.48 23.25
C TYR A 183 17.03 -16.70 22.47
N CYS A 184 16.66 -16.13 21.31
CA CYS A 184 17.57 -15.34 20.51
C CYS A 184 17.83 -13.98 21.17
N SER A 185 19.08 -13.74 21.59
CA SER A 185 19.50 -12.47 22.20
C SER A 185 20.97 -12.18 21.85
N LYS A 186 21.39 -10.93 22.01
CA LYS A 186 22.80 -10.54 21.88
C LYS A 186 23.69 -11.39 22.78
N ASP A 187 23.23 -11.73 23.98
CA ASP A 187 24.00 -12.56 24.93
C ASP A 187 24.15 -14.02 24.47
N SER A 188 23.07 -14.65 23.98
CA SER A 188 23.16 -16.03 23.50
C SER A 188 23.94 -16.12 22.19
N TYR A 189 23.81 -15.13 21.31
CA TYR A 189 24.63 -15.01 20.10
C TYR A 189 26.11 -14.78 20.44
N LYS A 190 26.41 -13.97 21.46
CA LYS A 190 27.77 -13.76 21.94
C LYS A 190 28.44 -15.04 22.44
N GLN A 191 27.72 -15.85 23.21
CA GLN A 191 28.24 -17.16 23.63
C GLN A 191 28.53 -18.05 22.42
N PHE A 192 27.61 -18.06 21.46
CA PHE A 192 27.78 -18.81 20.22
C PHE A 192 29.01 -18.35 19.40
N LEU A 193 29.25 -17.05 19.33
CA LEU A 193 30.45 -16.49 18.70
C LEU A 193 31.73 -16.93 19.42
N TYR A 194 31.74 -17.01 20.76
CA TYR A 194 32.92 -17.50 21.49
C TYR A 194 33.27 -18.95 21.13
N ASP A 195 32.26 -19.79 20.90
CA ASP A 195 32.46 -21.20 20.54
C ASP A 195 32.96 -21.35 19.09
N TYR A 196 32.42 -20.56 18.15
CA TYR A 196 32.71 -20.70 16.72
C TYR A 196 33.92 -19.85 16.24
N LEU A 197 34.19 -18.74 16.91
CA LEU A 197 35.29 -17.82 16.68
C LEU A 197 36.19 -17.68 17.94
N PRO A 198 36.84 -18.77 18.40
CA PRO A 198 37.77 -18.69 19.53
C PRO A 198 38.98 -17.83 19.18
N GLU A 199 39.67 -17.31 20.20
CA GLU A 199 40.87 -16.47 20.06
C GLU A 199 41.97 -17.14 19.20
N SER A 200 42.03 -18.48 19.21
CA SER A 200 42.96 -19.26 18.39
C SER A 200 42.71 -19.16 16.88
N LYS A 201 41.50 -18.79 16.43
CA LYS A 201 41.17 -18.59 15.00
C LYS A 201 41.43 -17.16 14.51
N LEU A 202 41.77 -16.23 15.41
CA LEU A 202 41.90 -14.81 15.10
C LEU A 202 43.34 -14.32 15.26
N SER A 203 43.72 -13.36 14.42
CA SER A 203 44.98 -12.63 14.50
C SER A 203 44.72 -11.13 14.45
N PHE A 204 45.29 -10.40 15.40
CA PHE A 204 45.30 -8.94 15.45
C PHE A 204 46.65 -8.38 14.97
N SER A 205 47.36 -9.11 14.12
CA SER A 205 48.63 -8.66 13.52
C SER A 205 48.44 -8.41 12.03
N SER A 206 49.05 -7.33 11.52
CA SER A 206 49.07 -7.05 10.07
C SER A 206 49.91 -8.04 9.27
N ARG A 207 50.74 -8.87 9.92
CA ARG A 207 51.56 -9.90 9.27
C ARG A 207 50.75 -11.21 9.17
N LYS A 208 50.35 -11.58 7.95
CA LYS A 208 49.83 -12.93 7.65
C LYS A 208 50.97 -13.94 7.79
N LEU A 209 50.96 -14.72 8.87
CA LEU A 209 51.96 -15.75 9.16
C LEU A 209 51.33 -17.13 9.41
N ASP A 210 50.00 -17.25 9.42
CA ASP A 210 49.26 -18.46 9.77
C ASP A 210 47.89 -18.53 9.06
N GLU A 211 47.16 -19.63 9.28
CA GLU A 211 45.80 -19.88 8.77
C GLU A 211 44.71 -19.08 9.50
N ARG A 212 45.07 -18.21 10.47
CA ARG A 212 44.10 -17.45 11.27
C ARG A 212 43.56 -16.27 10.48
N ILE A 213 42.34 -15.85 10.82
CA ILE A 213 41.70 -14.69 10.20
C ILE A 213 42.36 -13.44 10.75
N CYS A 214 42.97 -12.65 9.84
CA CYS A 214 43.53 -11.36 10.18
C CYS A 214 42.41 -10.32 10.33
N VAL A 215 42.05 -10.01 11.57
CA VAL A 215 40.96 -9.06 11.88
C VAL A 215 41.27 -7.66 11.34
N ILE A 216 42.54 -7.25 11.39
CA ILE A 216 42.99 -5.93 10.93
C ILE A 216 42.84 -5.78 9.41
N SER A 217 42.87 -6.86 8.64
CA SER A 217 42.58 -6.78 7.19
C SER A 217 41.08 -6.80 6.86
N CYS A 218 40.23 -7.09 7.85
CA CYS A 218 38.79 -7.28 7.66
C CYS A 218 37.94 -6.06 8.07
N LEU A 219 38.58 -5.01 8.59
CA LEU A 219 37.96 -3.80 9.15
C LEU A 219 38.63 -2.55 8.62
N ASP A 220 37.89 -1.46 8.55
CA ASP A 220 38.45 -0.15 8.23
C ASP A 220 39.43 0.35 9.31
N ALA A 221 40.46 1.07 8.87
CA ALA A 221 41.51 1.59 9.75
C ALA A 221 40.98 2.56 10.82
N SER A 222 39.86 3.25 10.55
CA SER A 222 39.15 4.08 11.53
C SER A 222 38.55 3.23 12.65
N LYS A 223 37.87 2.14 12.30
CA LYS A 223 37.21 1.23 13.25
C LYS A 223 38.22 0.47 14.11
N ILE A 224 39.36 0.07 13.54
CA ILE A 224 40.46 -0.57 14.28
C ILE A 224 40.99 0.35 15.40
N LYS A 225 41.13 1.64 15.11
CA LYS A 225 41.56 2.64 16.10
C LYS A 225 40.49 2.93 17.14
N GLU A 226 39.22 3.02 16.72
CA GLU A 226 38.07 3.22 17.60
C GLU A 226 37.98 2.12 18.67
N LEU A 227 38.21 0.87 18.26
CA LEU A 227 38.12 -0.32 19.11
C LEU A 227 39.43 -0.69 19.82
N ASP A 228 40.52 0.06 19.60
CA ASP A 228 41.87 -0.21 20.13
C ASP A 228 42.36 -1.65 19.88
N LEU A 229 42.11 -2.17 18.67
CA LEU A 229 42.47 -3.54 18.29
C LEU A 229 43.96 -3.61 17.93
N SER A 230 44.73 -4.31 18.78
CA SER A 230 46.16 -4.51 18.57
C SER A 230 46.63 -5.84 19.17
N PRO A 231 47.78 -6.38 18.71
CA PRO A 231 48.32 -7.60 19.27
C PRO A 231 48.89 -7.39 20.69
N GLN A 232 49.13 -6.14 21.11
CA GLN A 232 49.57 -5.80 22.46
C GLN A 232 48.41 -5.69 23.46
N ASN A 233 47.20 -5.36 22.97
CA ASN A 233 46.02 -5.23 23.82
C ASN A 233 45.41 -6.61 24.11
N LYS A 234 45.52 -7.06 25.36
CA LYS A 234 44.97 -8.34 25.84
C LYS A 234 43.43 -8.41 25.78
N GLN A 235 42.75 -7.27 25.64
CA GLN A 235 41.29 -7.20 25.51
C GLN A 235 40.82 -7.16 24.06
N SER A 236 41.72 -7.11 23.06
CA SER A 236 41.37 -7.01 21.64
C SER A 236 40.34 -8.06 21.21
N TYR A 237 40.52 -9.30 21.65
CA TYR A 237 39.57 -10.38 21.38
C TYR A 237 38.17 -10.08 21.93
N LYS A 238 38.08 -9.70 23.21
CA LYS A 238 36.80 -9.43 23.86
C LYS A 238 36.11 -8.20 23.27
N LEU A 239 36.86 -7.15 22.97
CA LEU A 239 36.37 -5.93 22.34
C LEU A 239 35.84 -6.22 20.93
N PHE A 240 36.57 -7.00 20.15
CA PHE A 240 36.15 -7.40 18.81
C PHE A 240 34.89 -8.25 18.81
N ILE A 241 34.77 -9.25 19.71
CA ILE A 241 33.55 -10.06 19.82
C ILE A 241 32.34 -9.20 20.24
N ASN A 242 32.51 -8.27 21.18
CA ASN A 242 31.43 -7.35 21.57
C ASN A 242 30.98 -6.50 20.38
N TYR A 243 31.93 -5.94 19.64
CA TYR A 243 31.64 -5.17 18.43
C TYR A 243 30.90 -6.01 17.39
N LEU A 244 31.34 -7.25 17.12
CA LEU A 244 30.66 -8.14 16.18
C LEU A 244 29.22 -8.38 16.59
N VAL A 245 28.96 -8.67 17.86
CA VAL A 245 27.59 -8.86 18.38
C VAL A 245 26.74 -7.63 18.15
N ASP A 246 27.24 -6.46 18.56
CA ASP A 246 26.48 -5.21 18.49
C ASP A 246 26.21 -4.78 17.05
N TYR A 247 27.18 -4.99 16.16
CA TYR A 247 27.07 -4.65 14.75
C TYR A 247 26.20 -5.65 13.98
N SER A 248 26.48 -6.95 14.08
CA SER A 248 25.87 -7.95 13.20
C SER A 248 24.51 -8.45 13.66
N PHE A 249 24.24 -8.49 14.97
CA PHE A 249 23.00 -9.11 15.47
C PHE A 249 21.76 -8.38 14.98
N ASP A 250 21.71 -7.04 15.12
CA ASP A 250 20.54 -6.25 14.75
C ASP A 250 20.35 -6.25 13.22
N ILE A 251 21.45 -6.17 12.47
CA ILE A 251 21.44 -6.21 11.00
C ILE A 251 20.91 -7.56 10.50
N LEU A 252 21.49 -8.66 10.96
CA LEU A 252 21.16 -10.00 10.48
C LEU A 252 19.77 -10.46 10.97
N SER A 253 19.38 -10.12 12.20
CA SER A 253 18.05 -10.44 12.71
C SER A 253 16.94 -9.68 11.98
N ASN A 254 17.17 -8.41 11.63
CA ASN A 254 16.22 -7.64 10.83
C ASN A 254 16.11 -8.18 9.40
N ASN A 255 17.24 -8.49 8.75
CA ASN A 255 17.23 -9.12 7.42
C ASN A 255 16.46 -10.44 7.40
N GLU A 256 16.61 -11.27 8.45
CA GLU A 256 15.88 -12.52 8.55
C GLU A 256 14.37 -12.29 8.70
N ARG A 257 13.97 -11.33 9.55
CA ARG A 257 12.56 -10.96 9.70
C ARG A 257 11.95 -10.49 8.38
N VAL A 258 12.67 -9.67 7.62
CA VAL A 258 12.25 -9.22 6.29
C VAL A 258 12.14 -10.41 5.33
N THR A 259 13.09 -11.34 5.36
CA THR A 259 13.07 -12.55 4.53
C THR A 259 11.85 -13.43 4.83
N ILE A 260 11.56 -13.68 6.12
CA ILE A 260 10.37 -14.44 6.55
C ILE A 260 9.08 -13.74 6.10
N GLN A 261 9.01 -12.41 6.22
CA GLN A 261 7.84 -11.65 5.75
C GLN A 261 7.68 -11.74 4.23
N ARG A 262 8.77 -11.66 3.46
CA ARG A 262 8.78 -11.85 2.01
C ARG A 262 8.24 -13.23 1.62
N GLU A 263 8.72 -14.27 2.30
CA GLU A 263 8.28 -15.64 2.05
C GLU A 263 6.79 -15.82 2.39
N HIS A 264 6.36 -15.27 3.53
CA HIS A 264 4.95 -15.31 3.94
C HIS A 264 4.04 -14.61 2.93
N LEU A 265 4.43 -13.43 2.45
CA LEU A 265 3.71 -12.69 1.41
C LEU A 265 3.65 -13.49 0.10
N GLY A 266 4.77 -14.09 -0.31
CA GLY A 266 4.83 -14.96 -1.48
C GLY A 266 3.89 -16.15 -1.36
N LYS A 267 3.88 -16.83 -0.21
CA LYS A 267 2.95 -17.93 0.09
C LYS A 267 1.49 -17.48 0.06
N ALA A 268 1.18 -16.29 0.59
CA ALA A 268 -0.17 -15.74 0.55
C ALA A 268 -0.64 -15.49 -0.89
N PHE A 269 0.23 -14.93 -1.75
CA PHE A 269 -0.06 -14.73 -3.16
C PHE A 269 -0.29 -16.05 -3.91
N VAL A 270 0.57 -17.05 -3.70
CA VAL A 270 0.43 -18.38 -4.32
C VAL A 270 -0.90 -19.02 -3.93
N ARG A 271 -1.27 -19.00 -2.63
CA ARG A 271 -2.56 -19.54 -2.17
C ARG A 271 -3.75 -18.83 -2.82
N MET A 272 -3.68 -17.52 -2.99
CA MET A 272 -4.73 -16.74 -3.64
C MET A 272 -4.86 -17.12 -5.13
N LEU A 273 -3.74 -17.34 -5.82
CA LEU A 273 -3.72 -17.81 -7.20
C LEU A 273 -4.24 -19.25 -7.33
N GLU A 274 -3.87 -20.16 -6.42
CA GLU A 274 -4.40 -21.52 -6.37
C GLU A 274 -5.92 -21.50 -6.21
N LYS A 275 -6.43 -20.69 -5.28
CA LYS A 275 -7.87 -20.54 -5.04
C LYS A 275 -8.62 -20.06 -6.29
N TYR A 276 -8.07 -19.04 -6.97
CA TYR A 276 -8.61 -18.55 -8.24
C TYR A 276 -8.69 -19.63 -9.33
N LEU A 277 -7.70 -20.51 -9.42
CA LEU A 277 -7.66 -21.57 -10.42
C LEU A 277 -8.61 -22.74 -10.13
N THR A 278 -9.13 -22.82 -8.89
CA THR A 278 -10.00 -23.91 -8.43
C THR A 278 -11.46 -23.55 -8.28
N GLU A 279 -11.78 -22.25 -8.20
CA GLU A 279 -13.15 -21.70 -8.09
C GLU A 279 -13.70 -21.29 -9.46
#